data_AF-A0A2K3L419-F1
#
_entry.id   AF-A0A2K3L419-F1
#
_cell.length_a   1.000
_cell.length_b   1.000
_cell.length_c   1.000
_cell.angle_alpha   90.00
_cell.angle_beta   90.00
_cell.angle_gamma   90.00
#
_symmetry.space_group_name_H-M   'P 1'
#
loop_
_entity.id
_entity.type
_entity.pdbx_description
1 polymer ?
#
loop_
_entity_poly.entity_id
_entity_poly.type
_entity_poly.pdbx_seq_one_letter_code
_entity_poly.pdbx_strand_id
1 'polypeptide(L)'
;GFEGCTIAGKSDKVVSDDLLKDEIVSEQLTRNIQFFGFESQQKVSASYVVVIGLGGVGSHAATMLLRSGIGKLLLVDFDQVSLSSLNRHAVATRADVGISKAQCLKEHFLSIFPECQIDAKVMLYDSSTEEEILSGHPDFVLDCIDNIDTKDLDHADNSVLRTMADFSVTIPCR
;
A
#
# COMPACT_ATOMS: atom_id res chain seq x y z
N GLY A 1 -35.68 -10.57 -25.19
CA GLY A 1 -34.38 -11.27 -25.11
C GLY A 1 -33.37 -10.29 -24.59
N PHE A 2 -32.56 -10.74 -23.63
CA PHE A 2 -31.63 -10.00 -22.77
C PHE A 2 -32.25 -9.45 -21.48
N GLU A 3 -32.45 -10.38 -20.56
CA GLU A 3 -32.49 -10.15 -19.12
C GLU A 3 -31.13 -9.64 -18.64
N GLY A 4 -31.17 -8.71 -17.69
CA GLY A 4 -30.00 -8.10 -17.09
C GLY A 4 -29.21 -9.06 -16.20
N CYS A 5 -27.92 -8.80 -16.12
CA CYS A 5 -27.07 -9.31 -15.04
C CYS A 5 -26.37 -8.11 -14.42
N THR A 6 -27.03 -7.48 -13.46
CA THR A 6 -26.39 -6.55 -12.53
C THR A 6 -25.61 -7.39 -11.54
N ILE A 7 -24.28 -7.43 -11.68
CA ILE A 7 -23.42 -8.05 -10.67
C ILE A 7 -23.40 -7.10 -9.47
N ALA A 8 -24.22 -7.43 -8.48
CA ALA A 8 -24.21 -6.79 -7.18
C ALA A 8 -22.86 -7.01 -6.50
N GLY A 9 -22.25 -5.94 -6.00
CA GLY A 9 -21.01 -5.95 -5.23
C GLY A 9 -21.14 -6.90 -4.03
N LYS A 10 -20.35 -7.97 -4.05
CA LYS A 10 -20.14 -8.84 -2.89
C LYS A 10 -19.08 -8.20 -2.01
N SER A 11 -19.36 -8.10 -0.72
CA SER A 11 -18.52 -7.47 0.28
C SER A 11 -17.13 -8.11 0.37
N ASP A 12 -16.08 -7.30 0.22
CA ASP A 12 -14.64 -7.64 0.20
C ASP A 12 -14.09 -8.29 1.48
N LYS A 13 -14.91 -8.49 2.52
CA LYS A 13 -14.45 -8.96 3.84
C LYS A 13 -14.30 -10.48 4.00
N VAL A 14 -14.75 -11.27 3.02
CA VAL A 14 -14.70 -12.75 3.11
C VAL A 14 -13.36 -13.32 2.63
N VAL A 15 -12.55 -12.54 1.93
CA VAL A 15 -11.32 -12.99 1.27
C VAL A 15 -10.18 -13.31 2.27
N SER A 16 -10.16 -12.69 3.45
CA SER A 16 -8.98 -12.75 4.34
C SER A 16 -8.79 -14.06 5.11
N ASP A 17 -9.86 -14.75 5.49
CA ASP A 17 -9.75 -15.98 6.29
C ASP A 17 -9.34 -17.20 5.45
N ASP A 18 -9.80 -17.27 4.21
CA ASP A 18 -9.40 -18.35 3.30
C ASP A 18 -7.98 -18.14 2.76
N LEU A 19 -7.51 -16.90 2.65
CA LEU A 19 -6.15 -16.57 2.20
C LEU A 19 -5.07 -17.12 3.14
N LEU A 20 -5.21 -16.93 4.45
CA LEU A 20 -4.18 -17.38 5.42
C LEU A 20 -4.18 -18.90 5.65
N LYS A 21 -5.18 -19.61 5.11
CA LYS A 21 -5.24 -21.07 5.09
C LYS A 21 -4.55 -21.68 3.87
N ASP A 22 -4.22 -20.87 2.86
CA ASP A 22 -3.39 -21.33 1.74
C ASP A 22 -1.99 -21.69 2.26
N GLU A 23 -1.48 -22.86 1.85
CA GLU A 23 -0.22 -23.39 2.38
C GLU A 23 0.99 -22.49 2.03
N ILE A 24 1.01 -21.91 0.83
CA ILE A 24 2.12 -21.06 0.37
C ILE A 24 2.10 -19.74 1.14
N VAL A 25 0.93 -19.10 1.21
CA VAL A 25 0.78 -17.81 1.91
C VAL A 25 1.05 -17.97 3.41
N SER A 26 0.54 -19.04 4.01
CA SER A 26 0.75 -19.33 5.43
C SER A 26 2.23 -19.54 5.75
N GLU A 27 2.96 -20.29 4.93
CA GLU A 27 4.41 -20.48 5.08
C GLU A 27 5.16 -19.15 4.90
N GLN A 28 4.86 -18.39 3.83
CA GLN A 28 5.49 -17.10 3.55
C GLN A 28 5.33 -16.10 4.70
N LEU A 29 4.18 -16.09 5.37
CA LEU A 29 3.85 -15.16 6.46
C LEU A 29 4.04 -15.77 7.86
N THR A 30 4.58 -16.98 7.99
CA THR A 30 4.66 -17.71 9.27
C THR A 30 5.32 -16.89 10.38
N ARG A 31 6.40 -16.16 10.09
CA ARG A 31 7.08 -15.33 11.10
C ARG A 31 6.23 -14.14 11.56
N ASN A 32 5.44 -13.55 10.65
CA ASN A 32 4.53 -12.46 10.99
C ASN A 32 3.40 -13.00 11.88
N ILE A 33 2.83 -14.16 11.53
CA ILE A 33 1.79 -14.84 12.31
C ILE A 33 2.30 -15.19 13.71
N GLN A 34 3.53 -15.70 13.84
CA GLN A 34 4.14 -16.01 15.13
C GLN A 34 4.35 -14.78 16.01
N PHE A 35 4.64 -13.63 15.40
CA PHE A 35 4.88 -12.38 16.11
C PHE A 35 3.59 -11.64 16.50
N PHE A 36 2.65 -11.50 15.57
CA PHE A 36 1.39 -10.77 15.78
C PHE A 36 0.26 -11.62 16.38
N GLY A 37 0.32 -12.94 16.18
CA GLY A 37 -0.82 -13.84 16.32
C GLY A 37 -1.70 -13.89 15.06
N PHE A 38 -2.41 -15.00 14.87
CA PHE A 38 -3.22 -15.26 13.67
C PHE A 38 -4.32 -14.21 13.45
N GLU A 39 -5.08 -13.86 14.50
CA GLU A 39 -6.15 -12.86 14.40
C GLU A 39 -5.62 -11.47 14.00
N SER A 40 -4.44 -11.09 14.48
CA SER A 40 -3.80 -9.83 14.11
C SER A 40 -3.32 -9.87 12.66
N GLN A 41 -2.76 -10.99 12.20
CA GLN A 41 -2.39 -11.16 10.80
C GLN A 41 -3.61 -11.10 9.88
N GLN A 42 -4.76 -11.65 10.28
CA GLN A 42 -6.00 -11.51 9.52
C GLN A 42 -6.40 -10.05 9.33
N LYS A 43 -6.24 -9.20 10.36
CA LYS A 43 -6.50 -7.76 10.25
C LYS A 43 -5.54 -7.08 9.27
N VAL A 44 -4.25 -7.39 9.35
CA VAL A 44 -3.25 -6.89 8.37
C VAL A 44 -3.62 -7.31 6.96
N SER A 45 -3.98 -8.58 6.77
CA SER A 45 -4.34 -9.14 5.46
C SER A 45 -5.67 -8.63 4.92
N ALA A 46 -6.53 -8.05 5.77
CA ALA A 46 -7.76 -7.39 5.37
C ALA A 46 -7.61 -5.87 5.18
N SER A 47 -6.45 -5.29 5.49
CA SER A 47 -6.26 -3.84 5.47
C SER A 47 -6.04 -3.31 4.05
N TYR A 48 -6.56 -2.11 3.79
CA TYR A 48 -6.31 -1.31 2.60
C TYR A 48 -5.50 -0.05 2.95
N VAL A 49 -4.35 0.12 2.31
CA VAL A 49 -3.45 1.26 2.56
C VAL A 49 -3.12 2.01 1.28
N VAL A 50 -3.16 3.33 1.35
CA VAL A 50 -2.66 4.23 0.30
C VAL A 50 -1.27 4.72 0.70
N VAL A 51 -0.32 4.67 -0.22
CA VAL A 51 1.03 5.27 -0.03
C VAL A 51 1.22 6.36 -1.07
N ILE A 52 1.42 7.59 -0.61
CA ILE A 52 1.56 8.79 -1.44
C ILE A 52 3.03 9.23 -1.41
N GLY A 53 3.64 9.35 -2.59
CA GLY A 53 5.07 9.59 -2.73
C GLY A 53 5.86 8.29 -2.59
N LEU A 54 6.49 7.84 -3.67
CA LEU A 54 7.19 6.57 -3.79
C LEU A 54 8.69 6.79 -4.03
N GLY A 55 9.22 7.84 -3.41
CA GLY A 55 10.66 8.11 -3.33
C GLY A 55 11.38 7.17 -2.36
N GLY A 56 12.41 7.68 -1.67
CA GLY A 56 13.22 6.85 -0.76
C GLY A 56 12.41 6.24 0.39
N VAL A 57 11.55 7.04 1.03
CA VAL A 57 10.75 6.59 2.18
C VAL A 57 9.58 5.72 1.72
N GLY A 58 8.70 6.24 0.87
CA GLY A 58 7.47 5.55 0.51
C GLY A 58 7.67 4.25 -0.25
N SER A 59 8.72 4.14 -1.09
CA SER A 59 9.03 2.85 -1.75
C SER A 59 9.41 1.77 -0.74
N HIS A 60 10.19 2.11 0.29
CA HIS A 60 10.54 1.17 1.36
C HIS A 60 9.34 0.85 2.25
N ALA A 61 8.55 1.85 2.64
CA ALA A 61 7.34 1.66 3.44
C ALA A 61 6.35 0.74 2.73
N ALA A 62 6.04 1.01 1.47
CA ALA A 62 5.16 0.17 0.65
C ALA A 62 5.69 -1.27 0.51
N THR A 63 7.02 -1.43 0.34
CA THR A 63 7.64 -2.76 0.24
C THR A 63 7.49 -3.55 1.54
N MET A 64 7.64 -2.88 2.69
CA MET A 64 7.46 -3.52 3.99
C MET A 64 6.00 -3.87 4.26
N LEU A 65 5.06 -2.97 3.92
CA LEU A 65 3.62 -3.26 4.02
C LEU A 65 3.22 -4.48 3.19
N LEU A 66 3.70 -4.57 1.94
CA LEU A 66 3.49 -5.74 1.10
C LEU A 66 4.02 -7.01 1.77
N ARG A 67 5.26 -6.98 2.26
CA ARG A 67 5.92 -8.13 2.93
C ARG A 67 5.31 -8.48 4.29
N SER A 68 4.56 -7.56 4.89
CA SER A 68 3.74 -7.84 6.08
C SER A 68 2.45 -8.60 5.74
N GLY A 69 2.13 -8.79 4.45
CA GLY A 69 0.95 -9.51 3.99
C GLY A 69 -0.29 -8.64 3.93
N ILE A 70 -0.15 -7.36 3.57
CA ILE A 70 -1.31 -6.46 3.45
C ILE A 70 -2.22 -6.86 2.28
N GLY A 71 -3.53 -6.73 2.46
CA GLY A 71 -4.51 -7.17 1.47
C GLY A 71 -4.58 -6.28 0.24
N LYS A 72 -4.52 -4.96 0.45
CA LYS A 72 -4.67 -4.00 -0.65
C LYS A 72 -3.74 -2.80 -0.50
N LEU A 73 -3.12 -2.41 -1.61
CA LEU A 73 -2.27 -1.23 -1.74
C LEU A 73 -2.71 -0.34 -2.90
N LEU A 74 -2.76 0.96 -2.65
CA LEU A 74 -2.77 1.98 -3.70
C LEU A 74 -1.45 2.76 -3.64
N LEU A 75 -0.70 2.70 -4.74
CA LEU A 75 0.59 3.35 -4.90
C LEU A 75 0.40 4.63 -5.71
N VAL A 76 0.69 5.80 -5.13
CA VAL A 76 0.50 7.10 -5.79
C VAL A 76 1.84 7.84 -5.89
N ASP A 77 2.29 8.08 -7.11
CA ASP A 77 3.44 8.97 -7.39
C ASP A 77 3.38 9.44 -8.84
N PHE A 78 3.61 10.73 -9.08
CA PHE A 78 3.65 11.32 -10.42
C PHE A 78 5.02 11.17 -11.10
N ASP A 79 6.08 10.90 -10.32
CA ASP A 79 7.45 10.83 -10.82
C ASP A 79 7.75 9.51 -11.54
N GLN A 80 8.78 9.58 -12.38
CA GLN A 80 9.47 8.43 -12.95
C GLN A 80 10.74 8.10 -12.17
N VAL A 81 11.20 6.86 -12.29
CA VAL A 81 12.51 6.43 -11.81
C VAL A 81 13.59 7.18 -12.58
N SER A 82 14.45 7.88 -11.86
CA SER A 82 15.65 8.51 -12.40
C SER A 82 16.91 7.77 -11.99
N LEU A 83 18.04 8.02 -12.66
CA LEU A 83 19.34 7.47 -12.24
C LEU A 83 19.69 7.86 -10.80
N SER A 84 19.35 9.08 -10.38
CA SER A 84 19.57 9.53 -9.00
C SER A 84 18.62 8.92 -7.99
N SER A 85 17.51 8.29 -8.42
CA SER A 85 16.60 7.56 -7.53
C SER A 85 17.18 6.22 -7.09
N LEU A 86 18.05 5.61 -7.90
CA LEU A 86 18.57 4.25 -7.69
C LEU A 86 19.40 4.06 -6.42
N ASN A 87 19.88 5.13 -5.79
CA ASN A 87 20.63 5.04 -4.53
C ASN A 87 19.73 4.83 -3.30
N ARG A 88 18.41 5.03 -3.43
CA ARG A 88 17.48 5.03 -2.29
C ARG A 88 16.09 4.47 -2.58
N HIS A 89 15.73 4.24 -3.84
CA HIS A 89 14.46 3.60 -4.17
C HIS A 89 14.54 2.10 -3.84
N ALA A 90 13.51 1.55 -3.21
CA ALA A 90 13.57 0.22 -2.60
C ALA A 90 13.85 -0.93 -3.59
N VAL A 91 13.28 -0.86 -4.80
CA VAL A 91 13.31 -1.98 -5.76
C VAL A 91 13.77 -1.61 -7.16
N ALA A 92 13.95 -0.32 -7.44
CA ALA A 92 14.20 0.13 -8.81
C ALA A 92 15.64 -0.19 -9.23
N THR A 93 15.79 -0.59 -10.48
CA THR A 93 17.05 -0.94 -11.11
C THR A 93 17.35 -0.01 -12.29
N ARG A 94 18.51 -0.19 -12.93
CA ARG A 94 18.84 0.57 -14.15
C ARG A 94 17.86 0.33 -15.30
N ALA A 95 17.20 -0.83 -15.33
CA ALA A 95 16.21 -1.14 -16.37
C ALA A 95 14.91 -0.34 -16.20
N ASP A 96 14.64 0.16 -14.99
CA ASP A 96 13.41 0.86 -14.66
C ASP A 96 13.49 2.37 -14.90
N VAL A 97 14.65 2.90 -15.29
CA VAL A 97 14.84 4.34 -15.52
C VAL A 97 13.90 4.83 -16.64
N GLY A 98 13.10 5.85 -16.32
CA GLY A 98 12.04 6.39 -17.20
C GLY A 98 10.67 5.72 -17.03
N ILE A 99 10.56 4.66 -16.22
CA ILE A 99 9.28 4.06 -15.84
C ILE A 99 8.71 4.81 -14.64
N SER A 100 7.38 4.94 -14.55
CA SER A 100 6.71 5.50 -13.37
C SER A 100 7.13 4.72 -12.11
N LYS A 101 7.44 5.43 -11.02
CA LYS A 101 7.77 4.78 -9.73
C LYS A 101 6.62 3.91 -9.23
N ALA A 102 5.38 4.37 -9.40
CA ALA A 102 4.18 3.64 -9.01
C ALA A 102 4.02 2.33 -9.80
N GLN A 103 4.21 2.37 -11.12
CA GLN A 103 4.14 1.17 -11.95
C GLN A 103 5.31 0.21 -11.69
N CYS A 104 6.52 0.73 -11.53
CA CYS A 104 7.71 -0.06 -11.19
C CYS A 104 7.49 -0.87 -9.89
N LEU A 105 6.97 -0.23 -8.83
CA LEU A 105 6.64 -0.93 -7.59
C LEU A 105 5.52 -1.96 -7.78
N LYS A 106 4.44 -1.61 -8.49
CA LYS A 106 3.33 -2.54 -8.75
C LYS A 106 3.81 -3.82 -9.43
N GLU A 107 4.57 -3.69 -10.52
CA GLU A 107 5.11 -4.85 -11.25
C GLU A 107 6.02 -5.71 -10.36
N HIS A 108 6.90 -5.07 -9.58
CA HIS A 108 7.79 -5.78 -8.68
C HIS A 108 7.03 -6.47 -7.54
N PHE A 109 6.01 -5.83 -6.98
CA PHE A 109 5.25 -6.35 -5.85
C PHE A 109 4.40 -7.56 -6.23
N LEU A 110 3.82 -7.56 -7.43
CA LEU A 110 3.09 -8.73 -7.96
C LEU A 110 3.99 -9.96 -8.11
N SER A 111 5.31 -9.80 -8.22
CA SER A 111 6.27 -10.91 -8.20
C SER A 111 6.62 -11.41 -6.79
N ILE A 112 6.34 -10.61 -5.76
CA ILE A 112 6.65 -10.92 -4.35
C ILE A 112 5.44 -11.51 -3.61
N PHE A 113 4.27 -10.91 -3.80
CA PHE A 113 3.04 -11.30 -3.10
C PHE A 113 1.83 -11.04 -4.01
N PRO A 114 1.56 -11.94 -4.98
CA PRO A 114 0.51 -11.77 -5.99
C PRO A 114 -0.91 -11.76 -5.43
N GLU A 115 -1.10 -12.19 -4.18
CA GLU A 115 -2.39 -12.20 -3.49
C GLU A 115 -2.82 -10.80 -3.03
N CYS A 116 -1.88 -9.84 -2.94
CA CYS A 116 -2.21 -8.45 -2.66
C CYS A 116 -2.89 -7.79 -3.87
N GLN A 117 -4.01 -7.09 -3.63
CA GLN A 117 -4.60 -6.21 -4.63
C GLN A 117 -3.76 -4.92 -4.71
N ILE A 118 -3.10 -4.69 -5.85
CA ILE A 118 -2.21 -3.54 -6.03
C ILE A 118 -2.67 -2.66 -7.17
N ASP A 119 -3.02 -1.42 -6.83
CA ASP A 119 -3.33 -0.37 -7.79
C ASP A 119 -2.24 0.69 -7.79
N ALA A 120 -2.01 1.30 -8.95
CA ALA A 120 -0.99 2.32 -9.15
C ALA A 120 -1.60 3.52 -9.89
N LYS A 121 -1.48 4.72 -9.30
CA LYS A 121 -1.93 5.98 -9.89
C LYS A 121 -0.75 6.91 -10.11
N VAL A 122 -0.58 7.32 -11.37
CA VAL A 122 0.50 8.22 -11.77
C VAL A 122 -0.02 9.65 -11.78
N MET A 123 -0.11 10.25 -10.59
CA MET A 123 -0.66 11.59 -10.40
C MET A 123 -0.09 12.25 -9.15
N LEU A 124 -0.15 13.58 -9.12
CA LEU A 124 0.18 14.37 -7.95
C LEU A 124 -0.98 14.27 -6.95
N TYR A 125 -0.68 14.23 -5.66
CA TYR A 125 -1.70 14.39 -4.62
C TYR A 125 -1.90 15.88 -4.33
N ASP A 126 -3.10 16.38 -4.60
CA ASP A 126 -3.56 17.74 -4.34
C ASP A 126 -5.07 17.77 -4.11
N SER A 127 -5.64 18.94 -3.84
CA SER A 127 -7.07 19.10 -3.57
C SER A 127 -7.98 18.67 -4.74
N SER A 128 -7.48 18.62 -5.97
CA SER A 128 -8.25 18.20 -7.13
C SER A 128 -8.27 16.69 -7.33
N THR A 129 -7.33 15.96 -6.71
CA THR A 129 -7.12 14.52 -6.86
C THR A 129 -7.39 13.72 -5.59
N GLU A 130 -7.49 14.39 -4.45
CA GLU A 130 -7.72 13.78 -3.13
C GLU A 130 -8.95 12.88 -3.10
N GLU A 131 -10.11 13.37 -3.57
CA GLU A 131 -11.35 12.61 -3.60
C GLU A 131 -11.16 11.31 -4.40
N GLU A 132 -10.50 11.39 -5.55
CA GLU A 132 -10.23 10.23 -6.39
C GLU A 132 -9.30 9.22 -5.68
N ILE A 133 -8.25 9.70 -4.99
CA ILE A 133 -7.24 8.85 -4.32
C ILE A 133 -7.83 8.19 -3.07
N LEU A 134 -8.69 8.89 -2.32
CA LEU A 134 -9.24 8.43 -1.05
C LEU A 134 -10.66 7.83 -1.16
N SER A 135 -11.28 7.87 -2.35
CA SER A 135 -12.63 7.33 -2.63
C SER A 135 -12.83 5.87 -2.19
N GLY A 136 -11.76 5.07 -2.11
CA GLY A 136 -11.80 3.67 -1.69
C GLY A 136 -11.87 3.45 -0.17
N HIS A 137 -11.98 4.51 0.63
CA HIS A 137 -12.00 4.46 2.10
C HIS A 137 -10.85 3.63 2.71
N PRO A 138 -9.60 4.04 2.51
CA PRO A 138 -8.46 3.30 3.06
C PRO A 138 -8.46 3.31 4.59
N ASP A 139 -7.97 2.21 5.17
CA ASP A 139 -7.78 2.10 6.61
C ASP A 139 -6.63 3.01 7.07
N PHE A 140 -5.61 3.18 6.22
CA PHE A 140 -4.48 4.07 6.47
C PHE A 140 -4.01 4.76 5.20
N VAL A 141 -3.50 5.99 5.37
CA VAL A 141 -2.80 6.75 4.33
C VAL A 141 -1.41 7.10 4.84
N LEU A 142 -0.38 6.70 4.09
CA LEU A 142 1.00 7.07 4.35
C LEU A 142 1.39 8.22 3.42
N ASP A 143 1.51 9.42 3.98
CA ASP A 143 2.12 10.55 3.29
C ASP A 143 3.65 10.47 3.38
N CYS A 144 4.28 10.26 2.23
CA CYS A 144 5.72 10.18 2.04
C CYS A 144 6.21 11.22 1.02
N ILE A 145 5.46 12.32 0.82
CA ILE A 145 5.86 13.41 -0.07
C ILE A 145 7.05 14.14 0.54
N ASP A 146 8.16 14.18 -0.20
CA ASP A 146 9.38 14.86 0.19
C ASP A 146 9.41 16.24 -0.46
N ASN A 147 8.77 17.23 0.15
CA ASN A 147 8.86 18.61 -0.32
C ASN A 147 8.70 19.60 0.83
N ILE A 148 9.72 20.45 1.00
CA ILE A 148 9.77 21.49 2.05
C ILE A 148 8.89 22.69 1.68
N ASP A 149 8.57 22.88 0.39
CA ASP A 149 7.76 24.01 -0.11
C ASP A 149 6.25 23.74 -0.17
N THR A 150 5.79 22.49 -0.01
CA THR A 150 4.36 22.16 0.15
C THR A 150 3.99 21.84 1.59
N LYS A 151 4.82 22.23 2.57
CA LYS A 151 4.47 22.19 4.00
C LYS A 151 3.58 23.37 4.44
N ASP A 152 2.81 23.94 3.53
CA ASP A 152 1.61 24.72 3.87
C ASP A 152 0.36 23.79 3.87
N LEU A 153 0.50 22.58 4.41
CA LEU A 153 -0.57 21.61 4.58
C LEU A 153 -1.38 21.96 5.85
N ASP A 154 -2.17 23.01 5.76
CA ASP A 154 -3.28 23.29 6.70
C ASP A 154 -4.56 22.52 6.29
N HIS A 155 -4.43 21.43 5.53
CA HIS A 155 -5.54 20.69 4.91
C HIS A 155 -5.61 19.20 5.28
N ALA A 156 -4.71 18.72 6.14
CA ALA A 156 -4.85 17.41 6.73
C ALA A 156 -5.85 17.47 7.90
N ASP A 157 -7.13 17.26 7.61
CA ASP A 157 -8.09 16.96 8.66
C ASP A 157 -7.58 15.71 9.42
N ASN A 158 -7.27 15.88 10.71
CA ASN A 158 -6.49 14.99 11.59
C ASN A 158 -7.11 13.60 11.84
N SER A 159 -8.02 13.14 10.99
CA SER A 159 -8.74 11.88 11.15
C SER A 159 -8.20 10.71 10.32
N VAL A 160 -7.43 10.95 9.24
CA VAL A 160 -7.05 9.89 8.28
C VAL A 160 -5.54 9.69 8.11
N LEU A 161 -4.71 10.71 8.38
CA LEU A 161 -3.25 10.62 8.25
C LEU A 161 -2.62 10.02 9.51
N ARG A 162 -2.57 8.69 9.56
CA ARG A 162 -1.76 7.96 10.54
C ARG A 162 -0.36 7.78 9.99
N THR A 163 0.61 8.45 10.63
CA THR A 163 2.03 8.35 10.25
C THR A 163 2.53 6.93 10.54
N MET A 164 3.63 6.44 9.95
CA MET A 164 4.22 5.14 10.31
C MET A 164 4.47 4.97 11.83
N ALA A 165 4.52 6.06 12.61
CA ALA A 165 4.55 6.05 14.07
C ALA A 165 3.27 5.48 14.72
N ASP A 166 2.10 5.63 14.08
CA ASP A 166 0.82 5.06 14.51
C ASP A 166 0.64 3.60 14.08
N PHE A 167 1.50 3.10 13.18
CA PHE A 167 1.82 1.68 13.03
C PHE A 167 2.68 1.19 14.20
N SER A 168 2.48 1.75 15.39
CA SER A 168 2.84 1.09 16.62
C SER A 168 1.93 -0.13 16.75
N VAL A 169 2.47 -1.28 16.36
CA VAL A 169 2.23 -2.49 17.14
C VAL A 169 2.59 -2.09 18.55
N THR A 170 1.60 -1.74 19.37
CA THR A 170 1.80 -1.51 20.79
C THR A 170 2.22 -2.86 21.35
N ILE A 171 3.52 -3.13 21.35
CA ILE A 171 4.12 -4.23 22.10
C ILE A 171 4.01 -3.77 23.55
N PRO A 172 3.19 -4.40 24.40
CA PRO A 172 3.30 -4.15 25.83
C PRO A 172 4.68 -4.65 26.27
N CYS A 173 5.62 -3.73 26.47
CA CYS A 173 6.79 -4.02 27.30
C CYS A 173 6.29 -4.36 28.69
N ARG A 174 6.58 -5.58 29.15
CA ARG A 174 6.80 -5.79 30.58
C ARG A 174 8.17 -5.27 30.96
#